data_AF-A0A516HDF0-F1
#
_entry.id   AF-A0A516HDF0-F1
#
_cell.length_a   1.000
_cell.length_b   1.000
_cell.length_c   1.000
_cell.angle_alpha   90.00
_cell.angle_beta   90.00
_cell.angle_gamma   90.00
#
_symmetry.space_group_name_H-M   'P 1'
#
loop_
_entity.id
_entity.type
_entity.pdbx_description
1 polymer ?
#
loop_
_entity_poly.entity_id
_entity_poly.type
_entity_poly.pdbx_seq_one_letter_code
_entity_poly.pdbx_strand_id
1 'polypeptide(L)'
;MFSNLFKPQIVQCDEIELFVIFGAMRSGSNLLQEKLNYFDDLLCLGELYNPSFVGVDRPHINKFSYAGYGRNDPDSRKKRQQDPFLLIQKVQEQAKKEGKIPGFRLFDGHNKDVRRVLLNNPRVRKVLLQRNLVDSFISLELARESGQWVKRDEKAPKVTQVHFDIDEFEQYVAKTQRYFSAVKQRLDETNQPYKLIDYQDVLDDQSVEDIARFVGSKQSMQQQQTTLRKQNKGSIEDKVINFDQVKDYLNSFNKSALG
;
A
#
# COMPACT_ATOMS: atom_id res chain seq x y z
N MET A 1 -34.46 -27.61 18.36
CA MET A 1 -33.39 -27.70 17.34
C MET A 1 -33.06 -26.29 16.86
N PHE A 2 -32.17 -25.59 17.56
CA PHE A 2 -31.67 -24.31 17.07
C PHE A 2 -30.61 -24.61 16.02
N SER A 3 -30.91 -24.27 14.78
CA SER A 3 -30.01 -24.38 13.65
C SER A 3 -28.76 -23.54 13.90
N ASN A 4 -27.60 -24.19 13.79
CA ASN A 4 -26.29 -23.56 13.77
C ASN A 4 -26.19 -22.65 12.54
N LEU A 5 -26.63 -21.39 12.69
CA LEU A 5 -26.72 -20.38 11.64
C LEU A 5 -25.52 -19.43 11.62
N PHE A 6 -24.33 -19.90 12.03
CA PHE A 6 -23.06 -19.22 11.79
C PHE A 6 -21.95 -20.26 11.73
N LYS A 7 -21.97 -21.10 10.69
CA LYS A 7 -20.69 -21.65 10.21
C LYS A 7 -20.06 -20.55 9.38
N PRO A 8 -18.93 -19.93 9.79
CA PRO A 8 -18.19 -19.08 8.88
C PRO A 8 -17.89 -19.93 7.64
N GLN A 9 -18.32 -19.45 6.48
CA GLN A 9 -17.81 -20.00 5.22
C GLN A 9 -16.30 -19.77 5.29
N ILE A 10 -15.55 -20.85 5.50
CA ILE A 10 -14.11 -20.81 5.38
C ILE A 10 -13.87 -20.47 3.92
N VAL A 11 -13.58 -19.20 3.62
CA VAL A 11 -13.11 -18.81 2.30
C VAL A 11 -11.89 -19.67 2.05
N GLN A 12 -12.03 -20.62 1.12
CA GLN A 12 -10.89 -21.45 0.77
C GLN A 12 -9.86 -20.55 0.13
N CYS A 13 -8.60 -20.74 0.49
CA CYS A 13 -7.47 -19.93 0.01
C CYS A 13 -7.56 -19.70 -1.50
N ASP A 14 -8.01 -20.71 -2.25
CA ASP A 14 -8.06 -20.74 -3.72
C ASP A 14 -9.25 -20.00 -4.34
N GLU A 15 -10.23 -19.52 -3.58
CA GLU A 15 -11.37 -18.74 -4.11
C GLU A 15 -11.07 -17.25 -4.26
N ILE A 16 -9.96 -16.79 -3.68
CA ILE A 16 -9.55 -15.39 -3.72
C ILE A 16 -8.80 -15.11 -5.02
N GLU A 17 -9.34 -14.22 -5.85
CA GLU A 17 -8.73 -13.74 -7.09
C GLU A 17 -8.75 -12.19 -7.10
N LEU A 18 -7.60 -11.61 -6.79
CA LEU A 18 -7.39 -10.17 -6.67
C LEU A 18 -5.91 -9.84 -6.87
N PHE A 19 -5.57 -8.55 -6.87
CA PHE A 19 -4.18 -8.13 -6.71
C PHE A 19 -3.91 -7.45 -5.37
N VAL A 20 -2.71 -7.61 -4.83
CA VAL A 20 -2.29 -6.96 -3.58
C VAL A 20 -0.98 -6.22 -3.80
N ILE A 21 -0.93 -4.98 -3.29
CA ILE A 21 0.29 -4.17 -3.27
C ILE A 21 0.87 -4.28 -1.86
N PHE A 22 1.91 -5.11 -1.72
CA PHE A 22 2.75 -5.15 -0.54
C PHE A 22 3.67 -3.94 -0.56
N GLY A 23 3.53 -3.07 0.43
CA GLY A 23 4.35 -1.86 0.53
C GLY A 23 4.66 -1.50 1.97
N ALA A 24 5.27 -0.33 2.12
CA ALA A 24 5.49 0.32 3.40
C ALA A 24 4.83 1.70 3.40
N MET A 25 4.70 2.29 4.59
CA MET A 25 4.29 3.68 4.71
C MET A 25 5.25 4.56 3.89
N ARG A 26 4.69 5.53 3.16
CA ARG A 26 5.44 6.50 2.33
C ARG A 26 6.21 5.90 1.13
N SER A 27 5.89 4.69 0.69
CA SER A 27 6.50 4.08 -0.51
C SER A 27 6.02 4.64 -1.85
N GLY A 28 5.01 5.52 -1.87
CA GLY A 28 4.34 5.97 -3.10
C GLY A 28 3.10 5.14 -3.47
N SER A 29 2.68 4.21 -2.61
CA SER A 29 1.54 3.33 -2.84
C SER A 29 0.21 4.05 -3.10
N ASN A 30 0.01 5.25 -2.55
CA ASN A 30 -1.16 6.09 -2.87
C ASN A 30 -1.18 6.55 -4.34
N LEU A 31 -0.02 6.91 -4.90
CA LEU A 31 0.09 7.34 -6.30
C LEU A 31 -0.17 6.15 -7.23
N LEU A 32 0.40 4.97 -6.91
CA LEU A 32 0.12 3.76 -7.66
C LEU A 32 -1.36 3.38 -7.60
N GLN A 33 -1.98 3.47 -6.42
CA GLN A 33 -3.43 3.26 -6.28
C GLN A 33 -4.23 4.23 -7.16
N GLU A 34 -3.87 5.52 -7.18
CA GLU A 34 -4.55 6.50 -8.04
C GLU A 34 -4.42 6.12 -9.51
N LYS A 35 -3.20 5.89 -10.00
CA LYS A 35 -2.96 5.55 -11.41
C LYS A 35 -3.62 4.24 -11.83
N LEU A 36 -3.57 3.20 -11.00
CA LEU A 36 -4.26 1.93 -11.30
C LEU A 36 -5.78 2.08 -11.40
N ASN A 37 -6.38 3.12 -10.79
CA ASN A 37 -7.80 3.40 -10.95
C ASN A 37 -8.13 4.20 -12.23
N TYR A 38 -7.14 4.56 -13.05
CA TYR A 38 -7.37 5.08 -14.41
C TYR A 38 -7.62 3.98 -15.44
N PHE A 39 -7.54 2.71 -15.04
CA PHE A 39 -7.94 1.56 -15.85
C PHE A 39 -9.39 1.18 -15.52
N ASP A 40 -10.26 1.13 -16.54
CA ASP A 40 -11.69 0.90 -16.34
C ASP A 40 -12.00 -0.47 -15.72
N ASP A 41 -11.17 -1.47 -16.00
CA ASP A 41 -11.32 -2.84 -15.52
C ASP A 41 -10.59 -3.11 -14.18
N LEU A 42 -9.94 -2.11 -13.59
CA LEU A 42 -9.31 -2.22 -12.27
C LEU A 42 -10.12 -1.49 -11.20
N LEU A 43 -9.98 -1.99 -9.98
CA LEU A 43 -10.44 -1.34 -8.76
C LEU A 43 -9.36 -1.46 -7.69
N CYS A 44 -8.47 -0.46 -7.61
CA CYS A 44 -7.49 -0.39 -6.53
C CYS A 44 -8.06 0.38 -5.34
N LEU A 45 -8.50 -0.35 -4.33
CA LEU A 45 -8.93 0.19 -3.04
C LEU A 45 -7.72 0.65 -2.21
N GLY A 46 -8.01 1.26 -1.06
CA GLY A 46 -7.02 1.70 -0.08
C GLY A 46 -6.47 0.57 0.79
N GLU A 47 -6.43 0.82 2.09
CA GLU A 47 -5.86 -0.09 3.09
C GLU A 47 -6.98 -0.88 3.79
N LEU A 48 -7.53 -1.90 3.12
CA LEU A 48 -8.66 -2.70 3.66
C LEU A 48 -8.43 -3.20 5.09
N TYR A 49 -7.17 -3.47 5.44
CA TYR A 49 -6.78 -4.05 6.72
C TYR A 49 -5.98 -3.13 7.63
N ASN A 50 -6.07 -1.81 7.44
CA ASN A 50 -5.51 -0.86 8.40
C ASN A 50 -6.10 -1.12 9.82
N PRO A 51 -5.32 -1.09 10.90
CA PRO A 51 -5.85 -1.29 12.26
C PRO A 51 -6.90 -0.25 12.68
N SER A 52 -6.75 0.98 12.22
CA SER A 52 -7.52 2.15 12.65
C SER A 52 -8.81 2.37 11.85
N PHE A 53 -8.88 1.90 10.60
CA PHE A 53 -10.04 2.09 9.71
C PHE A 53 -10.13 0.97 8.65
N VAL A 54 -11.24 0.92 7.90
CA VAL A 54 -11.39 0.02 6.74
C VAL A 54 -11.15 0.81 5.46
N GLY A 55 -9.98 0.69 4.84
CA GLY A 55 -9.57 1.50 3.69
C GLY A 55 -10.21 1.08 2.37
N VAL A 56 -11.53 1.14 2.26
CA VAL A 56 -12.30 0.94 1.01
C VAL A 56 -12.36 2.19 0.13
N ASP A 57 -11.29 2.98 0.17
CA ASP A 57 -11.25 4.30 -0.47
C ASP A 57 -11.19 4.18 -1.99
N ARG A 58 -12.02 4.96 -2.67
CA ARG A 58 -11.97 5.22 -4.12
C ARG A 58 -11.79 6.72 -4.34
N PRO A 59 -10.55 7.22 -4.21
CA PRO A 59 -10.29 8.66 -4.16
C PRO A 59 -10.73 9.40 -5.43
N HIS A 60 -10.58 8.77 -6.60
CA HIS A 60 -10.88 9.35 -7.91
C HIS A 60 -12.37 9.71 -8.11
N ILE A 61 -13.28 9.04 -7.39
CA ILE A 61 -14.73 9.37 -7.36
C ILE A 61 -15.20 9.85 -5.99
N ASN A 62 -14.27 10.27 -5.12
CA ASN A 62 -14.54 10.77 -3.77
C ASN A 62 -15.48 9.87 -2.93
N LYS A 63 -15.33 8.54 -3.05
CA LYS A 63 -16.19 7.57 -2.36
C LYS A 63 -15.40 6.75 -1.36
N PHE A 64 -15.86 6.74 -0.11
CA PHE A 64 -15.22 6.07 1.03
C PHE A 64 -15.99 4.83 1.52
N SER A 65 -16.73 4.21 0.61
CA SER A 65 -17.50 2.99 0.86
C SER A 65 -17.50 2.06 -0.35
N TYR A 66 -17.45 0.76 -0.06
CA TYR A 66 -17.49 -0.33 -1.03
C TYR A 66 -17.97 -1.61 -0.37
N ALA A 67 -18.74 -2.45 -1.07
CA ALA A 67 -19.14 -3.78 -0.61
C ALA A 67 -19.85 -3.84 0.75
N GLY A 68 -20.59 -2.78 1.10
CA GLY A 68 -21.26 -2.65 2.40
C GLY A 68 -20.35 -2.26 3.56
N TYR A 69 -19.10 -1.88 3.27
CA TYR A 69 -18.14 -1.34 4.22
C TYR A 69 -17.90 0.15 3.96
N GLY A 70 -17.60 0.91 5.01
CA GLY A 70 -17.24 2.32 4.96
C GLY A 70 -16.02 2.62 5.82
N ARG A 71 -15.18 3.57 5.36
CA ARG A 71 -13.95 3.97 6.09
C ARG A 71 -14.24 4.47 7.50
N ASN A 72 -15.25 5.33 7.61
CA ASN A 72 -15.64 6.00 8.86
C ASN A 72 -16.85 5.33 9.52
N ASP A 73 -17.18 4.09 9.13
CA ASP A 73 -18.26 3.31 9.73
C ASP A 73 -17.69 2.41 10.86
N PRO A 74 -18.09 2.63 12.13
CA PRO A 74 -17.64 1.80 13.25
C PRO A 74 -17.98 0.31 13.09
N ASP A 75 -19.11 -0.01 12.44
CA ASP A 75 -19.55 -1.39 12.30
C ASP A 75 -18.74 -2.13 11.23
N SER A 76 -18.26 -1.44 10.21
CA SER A 76 -17.31 -1.98 9.23
C SER A 76 -16.04 -2.52 9.89
N ARG A 77 -15.48 -1.80 10.87
CA ARG A 77 -14.30 -2.27 11.62
C ARG A 77 -14.60 -3.52 12.43
N LYS A 78 -15.73 -3.54 13.15
CA LYS A 78 -16.16 -4.70 13.95
C LYS A 78 -16.36 -5.94 13.09
N LYS A 79 -17.11 -5.82 11.99
CA LYS A 79 -17.36 -6.92 11.03
C LYS A 79 -16.06 -7.50 10.48
N ARG A 80 -15.12 -6.63 10.04
CA ARG A 80 -13.80 -7.07 9.56
C ARG A 80 -12.97 -7.76 10.64
N GLN A 81 -13.07 -7.33 11.90
CA GLN A 81 -12.34 -7.96 12.99
C GLN A 81 -12.92 -9.34 13.35
N GLN A 82 -14.24 -9.51 13.26
CA GLN A 82 -14.93 -10.79 13.47
C GLN A 82 -14.62 -11.79 12.36
N ASP A 83 -14.67 -11.35 11.11
CA ASP A 83 -14.31 -12.17 9.96
C ASP A 83 -13.55 -11.31 8.92
N PRO A 84 -12.20 -11.40 8.91
CA PRO A 84 -11.42 -10.62 7.97
C PRO A 84 -11.57 -11.09 6.52
N PHE A 85 -11.96 -12.35 6.27
CA PHE A 85 -12.07 -12.90 4.92
C PHE A 85 -13.41 -12.56 4.27
N LEU A 86 -14.48 -12.39 5.06
CA LEU A 86 -15.76 -11.89 4.57
C LEU A 86 -15.64 -10.54 3.85
N LEU A 87 -14.75 -9.65 4.30
CA LEU A 87 -14.47 -8.39 3.61
C LEU A 87 -13.92 -8.62 2.19
N ILE A 88 -12.90 -9.47 2.03
CA ILE A 88 -12.34 -9.80 0.69
C ILE A 88 -13.41 -10.43 -0.19
N GLN A 89 -14.19 -11.38 0.34
CA GLN A 89 -15.28 -12.02 -0.40
C GLN A 89 -16.28 -10.98 -0.93
N LYS A 90 -16.74 -10.07 -0.07
CA LYS A 90 -17.71 -9.02 -0.44
C LYS A 90 -17.14 -8.05 -1.48
N VAL A 91 -15.87 -7.66 -1.33
CA VAL A 91 -15.15 -6.82 -2.31
C VAL A 91 -15.09 -7.52 -3.66
N GLN A 92 -14.69 -8.79 -3.70
CA GLN A 92 -14.58 -9.56 -4.93
C GLN A 92 -15.94 -9.80 -5.61
N GLU A 93 -16.98 -10.14 -4.85
CA GLU A 93 -18.35 -10.30 -5.34
C GLU A 93 -18.86 -9.00 -6.00
N GLN A 94 -18.64 -7.85 -5.37
CA GLN A 94 -19.06 -6.57 -5.94
C GLN A 94 -18.23 -6.19 -7.16
N ALA A 95 -16.90 -6.34 -7.10
CA ALA A 95 -16.02 -5.99 -8.22
C ALA A 95 -16.35 -6.83 -9.46
N LYS A 96 -16.64 -8.12 -9.27
CA LYS A 96 -17.08 -9.02 -10.35
C LYS A 96 -18.38 -8.54 -11.01
N LYS A 97 -19.36 -8.06 -10.23
CA LYS A 97 -20.61 -7.48 -10.78
C LYS A 97 -20.36 -6.20 -11.59
N GLU A 98 -19.32 -5.46 -11.23
CA GLU A 98 -18.89 -4.24 -11.91
C GLU A 98 -17.93 -4.54 -13.09
N GLY A 99 -17.58 -5.81 -13.34
CA GLY A 99 -16.64 -6.20 -14.39
C GLY A 99 -15.18 -5.81 -14.09
N LYS A 100 -14.82 -5.63 -12.82
CA LYS A 100 -13.52 -5.12 -12.37
C LYS A 100 -12.71 -6.17 -11.62
N ILE A 101 -11.38 -6.04 -11.71
CA ILE A 101 -10.40 -6.78 -10.91
C ILE A 101 -10.11 -5.96 -9.65
N PRO A 102 -10.45 -6.46 -8.45
CA PRO A 102 -10.18 -5.74 -7.21
C PRO A 102 -8.72 -5.87 -6.81
N GLY A 103 -8.22 -4.85 -6.12
CA GLY A 103 -6.97 -4.93 -5.38
C GLY A 103 -6.85 -3.88 -4.29
N PHE A 104 -5.85 -4.00 -3.44
CA PHE A 104 -5.67 -3.11 -2.28
C PHE A 104 -4.24 -3.11 -1.75
N ARG A 105 -3.96 -2.16 -0.86
CA ARG A 105 -2.65 -1.99 -0.22
C ARG A 105 -2.56 -2.74 1.11
N LEU A 106 -1.48 -3.48 1.31
CA LEU A 106 -1.23 -4.26 2.52
C LEU A 106 0.18 -4.03 3.06
N PHE A 107 0.27 -3.62 4.32
CA PHE A 107 1.53 -3.25 4.98
C PHE A 107 1.85 -4.17 6.17
N ASP A 108 3.06 -4.04 6.70
CA ASP A 108 3.56 -4.85 7.82
C ASP A 108 2.63 -4.85 9.05
N GLY A 109 2.11 -3.68 9.42
CA GLY A 109 1.21 -3.51 10.57
C GLY A 109 -0.25 -3.90 10.33
N HIS A 110 -0.59 -4.42 9.14
CA HIS A 110 -1.97 -4.84 8.84
C HIS A 110 -2.22 -6.30 9.29
N ASN A 111 -3.43 -6.81 9.03
CA ASN A 111 -3.86 -8.13 9.47
C ASN A 111 -2.89 -9.25 8.98
N LYS A 112 -2.25 -9.95 9.93
CA LYS A 112 -1.24 -10.99 9.69
C LYS A 112 -1.81 -12.25 9.02
N ASP A 113 -3.04 -12.63 9.36
CA ASP A 113 -3.67 -13.85 8.86
C ASP A 113 -4.07 -13.69 7.39
N VAL A 114 -4.62 -12.52 7.05
CA VAL A 114 -4.89 -12.15 5.66
C VAL A 114 -3.60 -12.09 4.86
N ARG A 115 -2.54 -11.46 5.38
CA ARG A 115 -1.23 -11.44 4.71
C ARG A 115 -0.73 -12.85 4.43
N ARG A 116 -0.80 -13.75 5.42
CA ARG A 116 -0.39 -15.15 5.27
C ARG A 116 -1.20 -15.86 4.18
N VAL A 117 -2.53 -15.71 4.16
CA VAL A 117 -3.38 -16.34 3.15
C VAL A 117 -3.06 -15.82 1.75
N LEU A 118 -2.96 -14.51 1.57
CA LEU A 118 -2.69 -13.91 0.26
C LEU A 118 -1.31 -14.28 -0.28
N LEU A 119 -0.29 -14.34 0.60
CA LEU A 119 1.05 -14.78 0.20
C LEU A 119 1.09 -16.24 -0.25
N ASN A 120 0.17 -17.08 0.23
CA ASN A 120 0.11 -18.51 -0.10
C ASN A 120 -0.82 -18.84 -1.27
N ASN A 121 -1.60 -17.87 -1.74
CA ASN A 121 -2.56 -18.10 -2.81
C ASN A 121 -1.96 -17.77 -4.18
N PRO A 122 -1.74 -18.76 -5.08
CA PRO A 122 -1.17 -18.54 -6.41
C PRO A 122 -2.06 -17.74 -7.37
N ARG A 123 -3.36 -17.61 -7.11
CA ARG A 123 -4.30 -16.80 -7.91
C ARG A 123 -4.25 -15.31 -7.56
N VAL A 124 -3.68 -14.96 -6.40
CA VAL A 124 -3.48 -13.56 -6.02
C VAL A 124 -2.27 -13.01 -6.76
N ARG A 125 -2.43 -11.91 -7.48
CA ARG A 125 -1.34 -11.21 -8.16
C ARG A 125 -0.65 -10.27 -7.18
N LYS A 126 0.69 -10.29 -7.13
CA LYS A 126 1.45 -9.69 -6.02
C LYS A 126 2.42 -8.66 -6.54
N VAL A 127 2.23 -7.42 -6.10
CA VAL A 127 3.12 -6.30 -6.39
C VAL A 127 3.86 -5.94 -5.11
N LEU A 128 5.19 -5.91 -5.16
CA LEU A 128 6.05 -5.45 -4.07
C LEU A 128 6.55 -4.06 -4.43
N LEU A 129 6.03 -3.03 -3.77
CA LEU A 129 6.43 -1.64 -3.97
C LEU A 129 7.43 -1.20 -2.91
N GLN A 130 8.67 -0.99 -3.34
CA GLN A 130 9.76 -0.49 -2.51
C GLN A 130 10.08 0.97 -2.83
N ARG A 131 10.82 1.60 -1.93
CA ARG A 131 11.32 2.96 -2.11
C ARG A 131 12.61 3.10 -1.34
N ASN A 132 13.49 4.02 -1.77
CA ASN A 132 14.66 4.42 -1.02
C ASN A 132 14.27 4.71 0.45
N LEU A 133 14.99 4.06 1.38
CA LEU A 133 14.64 4.07 2.80
C LEU A 133 14.91 5.45 3.44
N VAL A 134 15.95 6.15 3.00
CA VAL A 134 16.26 7.52 3.46
C VAL A 134 15.12 8.47 3.08
N ASP A 135 14.71 8.47 1.80
CA ASP A 135 13.59 9.28 1.33
C ASP A 135 12.27 8.96 2.03
N SER A 136 12.04 7.67 2.32
CA SER A 136 10.83 7.20 2.98
C SER A 136 10.80 7.62 4.45
N PHE A 137 11.95 7.54 5.14
CA PHE A 137 12.10 7.95 6.53
C PHE A 137 11.98 9.47 6.69
N ILE A 138 12.69 10.28 5.90
CA ILE A 138 12.54 11.74 5.92
C ILE A 138 11.08 12.12 5.67
N SER A 139 10.42 11.44 4.72
CA SER A 139 9.00 11.69 4.47
C SER A 139 8.07 11.24 5.61
N LEU A 140 8.47 10.27 6.42
CA LEU A 140 7.74 9.82 7.61
C LEU A 140 7.88 10.86 8.73
N GLU A 141 9.09 11.33 8.99
CA GLU A 141 9.35 12.37 10.00
C GLU A 141 8.62 13.67 9.68
N LEU A 142 8.67 14.12 8.41
CA LEU A 142 7.92 15.33 7.99
C LEU A 142 6.41 15.18 8.23
N ALA A 143 5.87 13.97 8.05
CA ALA A 143 4.45 13.69 8.29
C ALA A 143 4.12 13.64 9.80
N ARG A 144 5.03 13.10 10.63
CA ARG A 144 4.90 13.08 12.09
C ARG A 144 4.90 14.50 12.66
N GLU A 145 5.86 15.33 12.25
CA GLU A 145 5.99 16.71 12.71
C GLU A 145 4.84 17.61 12.22
N SER A 146 4.37 17.43 10.98
CA SER A 146 3.26 18.23 10.43
C SER A 146 1.86 17.78 10.87
N GLY A 147 1.73 16.56 11.40
CA GLY A 147 0.45 15.89 11.60
C GLY A 147 -0.32 15.57 10.30
N GLN A 148 0.28 15.78 9.12
CA GLN A 148 -0.37 15.57 7.81
C GLN A 148 -0.10 14.17 7.26
N TRP A 149 -1.13 13.31 7.27
CA TRP A 149 -1.04 11.95 6.70
C TRP A 149 -1.47 11.87 5.22
N VAL A 150 -2.39 12.75 4.77
CA VAL A 150 -2.83 12.91 3.36
C VAL A 150 -3.23 14.38 3.13
N LYS A 151 -2.82 15.01 2.01
CA LYS A 151 -3.12 16.41 1.64
C LYS A 151 -4.60 16.66 1.27
N ARG A 152 -5.52 16.39 2.19
CA ARG A 152 -6.88 16.95 2.12
C ARG A 152 -7.14 18.05 3.14
N ASP A 153 -6.23 18.24 4.10
CA ASP A 153 -6.36 19.28 5.13
C ASP A 153 -5.44 20.48 4.82
N GLU A 154 -6.02 21.54 4.25
CA GLU A 154 -5.33 22.80 3.89
C GLU A 154 -4.88 23.64 5.09
N LYS A 155 -5.13 23.19 6.33
CA LYS A 155 -5.00 24.01 7.56
C LYS A 155 -3.79 23.72 8.44
N ALA A 156 -3.00 22.68 8.17
CA ALA A 156 -1.83 22.34 9.00
C ALA A 156 -0.54 23.03 8.51
N PRO A 157 0.36 23.47 9.41
CA PRO A 157 1.60 24.15 9.03
C PRO A 157 2.47 23.28 8.13
N LYS A 158 3.06 23.90 7.11
CA LYS A 158 3.93 23.22 6.14
C LYS A 158 5.29 22.99 6.79
N VAL A 159 5.46 21.84 7.44
CA VAL A 159 6.78 21.39 7.90
C VAL A 159 7.59 20.95 6.69
N THR A 160 8.74 21.59 6.49
CA THR A 160 9.63 21.35 5.34
C THR A 160 10.97 20.76 5.74
N GLN A 161 11.31 20.80 7.03
CA GLN A 161 12.57 20.31 7.59
C GLN A 161 12.27 19.49 8.85
N VAL A 162 13.07 18.45 9.08
CA VAL A 162 13.00 17.57 10.25
C VAL A 162 14.38 17.34 10.85
N HIS A 163 14.42 17.01 12.12
CA HIS A 163 15.63 16.44 12.72
C HIS A 163 15.78 14.97 12.30
N PHE A 164 16.95 14.57 11.81
CA PHE A 164 17.23 13.19 11.44
C PHE A 164 17.92 12.47 12.60
N ASP A 165 17.22 11.51 13.19
CA ASP A 165 17.75 10.62 14.21
C ASP A 165 18.26 9.32 13.55
N ILE A 166 19.55 9.00 13.75
CA ILE A 166 20.20 7.83 13.15
C ILE A 166 19.66 6.53 13.76
N ASP A 167 19.44 6.48 15.07
CA ASP A 167 18.99 5.27 15.76
C ASP A 167 17.55 4.93 15.36
N GLU A 168 16.68 5.94 15.25
CA GLU A 168 15.32 5.75 14.71
C GLU A 168 15.34 5.28 13.26
N PHE A 169 16.25 5.84 12.45
CA PHE A 169 16.40 5.44 11.05
C PHE A 169 16.86 3.99 10.93
N GLU A 170 17.85 3.55 11.71
CA GLU A 170 18.32 2.16 11.71
C GLU A 170 17.22 1.18 12.11
N GLN A 171 16.42 1.52 13.14
CA GLN A 171 15.27 0.72 13.53
C GLN A 171 14.22 0.64 12.42
N TYR A 172 13.94 1.77 11.75
CA TYR A 172 13.04 1.83 10.60
C TYR A 172 13.54 0.96 9.44
N VAL A 173 14.83 1.02 9.12
CA VAL A 173 15.48 0.20 8.08
C VAL A 173 15.36 -1.28 8.42
N ALA A 174 15.79 -1.68 9.62
CA ALA A 174 15.77 -3.08 10.06
C ALA A 174 14.35 -3.66 10.04
N LYS A 175 13.35 -2.88 10.48
CA LYS A 175 11.94 -3.29 10.40
C LYS A 175 11.48 -3.47 8.96
N THR A 176 11.76 -2.50 8.10
CA THR A 176 11.31 -2.50 6.70
C THR A 176 11.97 -3.63 5.90
N GLN A 177 13.28 -3.82 6.06
CA GLN A 177 14.02 -4.90 5.40
C GLN A 177 13.55 -6.27 5.85
N ARG A 178 13.31 -6.48 7.15
CA ARG A 178 12.77 -7.74 7.68
C ARG A 178 11.40 -8.06 7.08
N TYR A 179 10.52 -7.06 6.96
CA TYR A 179 9.21 -7.23 6.34
C TYR A 179 9.33 -7.66 4.87
N PHE A 180 10.08 -6.92 4.05
CA PHE A 180 10.22 -7.24 2.63
C PHE A 180 10.99 -8.56 2.40
N SER A 181 11.98 -8.88 3.24
CA SER A 181 12.71 -10.14 3.14
C SER A 181 11.80 -11.32 3.45
N ALA A 182 10.97 -11.24 4.50
CA ALA A 182 9.99 -12.28 4.82
C ALA A 182 8.95 -12.47 3.70
N VAL A 183 8.49 -11.37 3.08
CA VAL A 183 7.58 -11.44 1.94
C VAL A 183 8.25 -12.12 0.75
N LYS A 184 9.45 -11.68 0.34
CA LYS A 184 10.19 -12.26 -0.80
C LYS A 184 10.50 -13.73 -0.56
N GLN A 185 11.10 -14.06 0.59
CA GLN A 185 11.40 -15.43 0.97
C GLN A 185 10.17 -16.33 0.85
N ARG A 186 9.00 -15.88 1.32
CA ARG A 186 7.79 -16.69 1.23
C ARG A 186 7.34 -16.93 -0.22
N LEU A 187 7.49 -15.92 -1.08
CA LEU A 187 7.13 -16.03 -2.50
C LEU A 187 8.09 -16.93 -3.25
N ASP A 188 9.38 -16.85 -2.95
CA ASP A 188 10.42 -17.71 -3.50
C ASP A 188 10.22 -19.17 -3.06
N GLU A 189 9.98 -19.42 -1.77
CA GLU A 189 9.67 -20.75 -1.22
C GLU A 189 8.46 -21.42 -1.87
N THR A 190 7.49 -20.62 -2.33
CA THR A 190 6.26 -21.11 -2.95
C THR A 190 6.29 -21.01 -4.48
N ASN A 191 7.42 -20.60 -5.07
CA ASN A 191 7.59 -20.38 -6.51
C ASN A 191 6.48 -19.51 -7.13
N GLN A 192 5.99 -18.52 -6.38
CA GLN A 192 4.91 -17.66 -6.84
C GLN A 192 5.45 -16.41 -7.53
N PRO A 193 4.96 -16.06 -8.72
CA PRO A 193 5.40 -14.86 -9.41
C PRO A 193 4.96 -13.61 -8.66
N TYR A 194 5.83 -12.61 -8.63
CA TYR A 194 5.53 -11.27 -8.14
C TYR A 194 6.24 -10.21 -8.98
N LYS A 195 5.68 -9.00 -8.99
CA LYS A 195 6.31 -7.84 -9.65
C LYS A 195 6.96 -6.98 -8.58
N LEU A 196 8.30 -6.93 -8.57
CA LEU A 196 9.04 -5.96 -7.77
C LEU A 196 9.09 -4.64 -8.54
N ILE A 197 8.70 -3.56 -7.87
CA ILE A 197 8.74 -2.20 -8.43
C ILE A 197 9.27 -1.23 -7.40
N ASP A 198 9.83 -0.13 -7.87
CA ASP A 198 10.24 0.98 -7.03
C ASP A 198 9.33 2.21 -7.22
N TYR A 199 9.63 3.29 -6.51
CA TYR A 199 8.86 4.53 -6.60
C TYR A 199 9.00 5.23 -7.97
N GLN A 200 10.14 5.08 -8.66
CA GLN A 200 10.35 5.67 -9.99
C GLN A 200 9.49 4.98 -11.04
N ASP A 201 9.30 3.66 -10.95
CA ASP A 201 8.36 2.91 -11.79
C ASP A 201 6.93 3.46 -11.69
N VAL A 202 6.53 3.96 -10.51
CA VAL A 202 5.21 4.56 -10.33
C VAL A 202 5.10 5.93 -11.00
N LEU A 203 6.22 6.64 -11.21
CA LEU A 203 6.24 7.93 -11.89
C LEU A 203 6.13 7.78 -13.40
N ASP A 204 6.68 6.71 -13.97
CA ASP A 204 6.60 6.40 -15.39
C ASP A 204 5.25 5.75 -15.76
N ASP A 205 4.56 6.33 -16.74
CA ASP A 205 3.25 5.83 -17.17
C ASP A 205 3.38 4.49 -17.92
N GLN A 206 4.49 4.25 -18.61
CA GLN A 206 4.73 2.97 -19.28
C GLN A 206 4.95 1.85 -18.26
N SER A 207 5.76 2.06 -17.22
CA SER A 207 5.88 1.12 -16.10
C SER A 207 4.54 0.86 -15.40
N VAL A 208 3.65 1.85 -15.30
CA VAL A 208 2.30 1.66 -14.72
C VAL A 208 1.42 0.80 -15.60
N GLU A 209 1.45 0.98 -16.93
CA GLU A 209 0.80 0.08 -17.90
C GLU A 209 1.30 -1.37 -17.75
N ASP A 210 2.59 -1.56 -17.55
CA ASP A 210 3.20 -2.87 -17.32
C ASP A 210 2.73 -3.51 -16.01
N ILE A 211 2.59 -2.71 -14.95
CA ILE A 211 2.03 -3.14 -13.66
C ILE A 211 0.55 -3.51 -13.83
N ALA A 212 -0.24 -2.70 -14.54
CA ALA A 212 -1.65 -2.94 -14.80
C ALA A 212 -1.88 -4.27 -15.54
N ARG A 213 -1.10 -4.52 -16.60
CA ARG A 213 -1.10 -5.80 -17.31
C ARG A 213 -0.70 -6.97 -16.42
N PHE A 214 0.31 -6.80 -15.57
CA PHE A 214 0.71 -7.82 -14.60
C PHE A 214 -0.42 -8.16 -13.62
N VAL A 215 -1.18 -7.16 -13.14
CA VAL A 215 -2.33 -7.38 -12.24
C VAL A 215 -3.60 -7.83 -12.97
N GLY A 216 -3.54 -8.03 -14.29
CA GLY A 216 -4.57 -8.67 -15.10
C GLY A 216 -5.44 -7.73 -15.92
N SER A 217 -5.14 -6.42 -15.95
CA SER A 217 -5.85 -5.48 -16.80
C SER A 217 -5.64 -5.82 -18.28
N LYS A 218 -6.70 -5.61 -19.06
CA LYS A 218 -6.72 -5.73 -20.53
C LYS A 218 -7.01 -4.38 -21.20
N GLN A 219 -7.18 -3.33 -20.40
CA GLN A 219 -7.46 -1.97 -20.87
C GLN A 219 -6.18 -1.14 -20.85
N SER A 220 -6.22 -0.02 -21.58
CA SER A 220 -5.18 1.00 -21.48
C SER A 220 -5.57 2.04 -20.44
N MET A 221 -4.58 2.72 -19.89
CA MET A 221 -4.78 3.81 -18.95
C MET A 221 -5.53 4.96 -19.61
N GLN A 222 -6.59 5.45 -18.97
CA GLN A 222 -7.24 6.68 -19.40
C GLN A 222 -6.29 7.87 -19.20
N GLN A 223 -6.23 8.77 -20.20
CA GLN A 223 -5.48 10.02 -20.05
C GLN A 223 -6.17 10.92 -19.02
N GLN A 224 -5.58 11.01 -17.82
CA GLN A 224 -6.04 11.91 -16.75
C GLN A 224 -4.86 12.58 -16.07
N GLN A 225 -5.04 13.83 -15.62
CA GLN A 225 -4.05 14.49 -14.78
C GLN A 225 -4.07 13.87 -13.37
N THR A 226 -2.94 13.34 -12.91
CA THR A 226 -2.78 12.88 -11.53
C THR A 226 -3.06 14.02 -10.55
N THR A 227 -3.97 13.80 -9.59
CA THR A 227 -4.24 14.78 -8.53
C THR A 227 -3.13 14.80 -7.49
N LEU A 228 -2.39 13.69 -7.34
CA LEU A 228 -1.24 13.59 -6.45
C LEU A 228 0.04 14.14 -7.09
N ARG A 229 0.41 15.37 -6.73
CA ARG A 229 1.73 15.95 -7.06
C ARG A 229 2.83 15.43 -6.13
N LYS A 230 4.06 15.30 -6.65
CA LYS A 230 5.28 14.98 -5.89
C LYS A 230 5.32 15.81 -4.61
N GLN A 231 5.12 15.16 -3.46
CA GLN A 231 4.89 15.86 -2.20
C GLN A 231 6.15 16.57 -1.69
N ASN A 232 7.33 16.06 -2.03
CA ASN A 232 8.61 16.49 -1.45
C ASN A 232 9.60 16.88 -2.56
N LYS A 233 9.39 18.03 -3.23
CA LYS A 233 10.44 18.67 -4.03
C LYS A 233 11.52 19.23 -3.08
N GLY A 234 12.79 19.19 -3.48
CA GLY A 234 13.95 19.60 -2.67
C GLY A 234 14.93 18.45 -2.42
N SER A 235 16.19 18.78 -2.20
CA SER A 235 17.25 17.84 -1.85
C SER A 235 17.02 17.26 -0.44
N ILE A 236 17.81 16.25 -0.05
CA ILE A 236 17.81 15.75 1.35
C ILE A 236 18.34 16.84 2.29
N GLU A 237 19.37 17.58 1.86
CA GLU A 237 19.96 18.71 2.58
C GLU A 237 18.92 19.78 2.93
N ASP A 238 18.03 20.12 2.00
CA ASP A 238 16.95 21.09 2.24
C ASP A 238 15.94 20.64 3.31
N LYS A 239 15.90 19.35 3.64
CA LYS A 239 14.86 18.72 4.48
C LYS A 239 15.37 18.26 5.83
N VAL A 240 16.67 18.25 6.07
CA VAL A 240 17.27 17.71 7.29
C VAL A 240 18.00 18.83 8.03
N ILE A 241 17.53 19.16 9.22
CA ILE A 241 18.06 20.27 10.02
C ILE A 241 19.53 20.01 10.41
N ASN A 242 19.86 18.78 10.77
CA ASN A 242 21.19 18.35 11.19
C ASN A 242 21.98 17.67 10.04
N PHE A 243 21.79 18.10 8.79
CA PHE A 243 22.37 17.42 7.62
C PHE A 243 23.89 17.27 7.72
N ASP A 244 24.61 18.29 8.18
CA ASP A 244 26.06 18.22 8.37
C ASP A 244 26.52 17.13 9.34
N GLN A 245 25.69 16.75 10.30
CA GLN A 245 25.99 15.71 11.28
C GLN A 245 25.71 14.31 10.72
N VAL A 246 24.79 14.17 9.77
CA VAL A 246 24.33 12.88 9.25
C VAL A 246 24.79 12.58 7.82
N LYS A 247 25.38 13.55 7.10
CA LYS A 247 25.76 13.40 5.69
C LYS A 247 26.70 12.23 5.43
N ASP A 248 27.71 12.03 6.27
CA ASP A 248 28.70 10.96 6.09
C ASP A 248 28.09 9.58 6.34
N TYR A 249 27.19 9.49 7.33
CA TYR A 249 26.39 8.31 7.58
C TYR A 249 25.48 7.98 6.39
N LEU A 250 24.72 8.96 5.89
CA LEU A 250 23.81 8.77 4.75
C LEU A 250 24.55 8.40 3.45
N ASN A 251 25.71 9.01 3.21
CA ASN A 251 26.56 8.68 2.07
C ASN A 251 27.07 7.23 2.14
N SER A 252 27.49 6.79 3.33
CA SER A 252 27.94 5.42 3.56
C SER A 252 26.79 4.43 3.41
N PHE A 253 25.62 4.74 3.99
CA PHE A 253 24.42 3.93 3.88
C PHE A 253 23.97 3.74 2.43
N ASN A 254 23.86 4.82 1.64
CA ASN A 254 23.42 4.73 0.25
C ASN A 254 24.38 3.89 -0.62
N LYS A 255 25.69 3.96 -0.37
CA LYS A 255 26.67 3.09 -1.05
C LYS A 255 26.45 1.62 -0.71
N SER A 256 26.18 1.29 0.56
CA SER A 256 25.90 -0.09 0.97
C SER A 256 24.53 -0.60 0.51
N ALA A 257 23.53 0.25 0.38
CA ALA A 257 22.16 -0.12 0.03
C ALA A 257 21.94 -0.28 -1.48
N LEU A 258 22.83 0.27 -2.31
CA LEU A 258 22.88 0.11 -3.77
C LEU A 258 23.86 -0.99 -4.22
N GLY A 259 24.43 -1.75 -3.28
CA GLY A 259 25.33 -2.87 -3.53
C GLY A 259 24.64 -4.07 -4.16
#